data_AF-V4U5E8-F1
#
_entry.id   AF-V4U5E8-F1
#
_cell.length_a   1.000
_cell.length_b   1.000
_cell.length_c   1.000
_cell.angle_alpha   90.00
_cell.angle_beta   90.00
_cell.angle_gamma   90.00
#
_symmetry.space_group_name_H-M   'P 1'
#
loop_
_entity.id
_entity.type
_entity.pdbx_description
1 polymer ?
#
loop_
_entity_poly.entity_id
_entity_poly.type
_entity_poly.pdbx_seq_one_letter_code
_entity_poly.pdbx_strand_id
1 'polypeptide(L)'
;MHQIQFQEIFAAGTDSSAIAIDRALSEIIKNPRVPKRVQGEVREVFNRKGKVDETGIEELQFLKLVIKETLRLHPPECREKRKINGFDIPSKARLIIDA
;
A
#
# COMPACT_ATOMS: atom_id res chain seq x y z
N MET A 1 -11.91 -9.66 -26.31
CA MET A 1 -12.31 -8.60 -25.34
C MET A 1 -12.05 -8.97 -23.89
N HIS A 2 -12.34 -10.20 -23.42
CA HIS A 2 -12.11 -10.59 -22.01
C HIS A 2 -10.64 -10.67 -21.56
N GLN A 3 -9.69 -11.05 -22.44
CA GLN A 3 -8.28 -11.17 -22.06
C GLN A 3 -7.57 -9.82 -21.79
N ILE A 4 -7.99 -8.75 -22.48
CA ILE A 4 -7.38 -7.41 -22.33
C ILE A 4 -7.72 -6.81 -20.95
N GLN A 5 -8.92 -7.06 -20.43
CA GLN A 5 -9.31 -6.57 -19.09
C GLN A 5 -8.52 -7.24 -17.96
N PHE A 6 -8.19 -8.53 -18.10
CA PHE A 6 -7.41 -9.23 -17.09
C PHE A 6 -6.00 -8.66 -16.95
N GLN A 7 -5.33 -8.41 -18.08
CA GLN A 7 -3.97 -7.85 -18.07
C GLN A 7 -3.92 -6.47 -17.42
N GLU A 8 -4.89 -5.60 -17.71
CA GLU A 8 -5.00 -4.27 -17.10
C GLU A 8 -5.19 -4.35 -15.58
N ILE A 9 -6.10 -5.21 -15.10
CA ILE A 9 -6.34 -5.37 -13.65
C ILE A 9 -5.11 -5.95 -12.95
N PHE A 10 -4.47 -6.96 -13.55
CA PHE A 10 -3.30 -7.61 -12.99
C PHE A 10 -2.10 -6.66 -12.91
N ALA A 11 -1.84 -5.89 -13.98
CA ALA A 11 -0.77 -4.90 -14.01
C ALA A 11 -1.05 -3.73 -13.05
N ALA A 12 -2.29 -3.25 -12.99
CA ALA A 12 -2.68 -2.19 -12.06
C ALA A 12 -2.44 -2.59 -10.60
N GLY A 13 -2.81 -3.82 -10.21
CA GLY A 13 -2.60 -4.33 -8.85
C GLY A 13 -1.13 -4.61 -8.50
N THR A 14 -0.37 -5.18 -9.44
CA THR A 14 1.03 -5.57 -9.18
C THR A 14 1.94 -4.35 -9.03
N ASP A 15 1.92 -3.42 -9.98
CA ASP A 15 2.82 -2.27 -9.94
C ASP A 15 2.54 -1.34 -8.75
N SER A 16 1.25 -1.13 -8.45
CA SER A 16 0.85 -0.26 -7.34
C SER A 16 1.19 -0.86 -5.97
N SER A 17 0.97 -2.17 -5.79
CA SER A 17 1.33 -2.86 -4.56
C SER A 17 2.85 -2.92 -4.34
N ALA A 18 3.65 -3.17 -5.39
CA ALA A 18 5.10 -3.14 -5.30
C ALA A 18 5.63 -1.78 -4.82
N ILE A 19 5.14 -0.68 -5.42
CA ILE A 19 5.50 0.68 -5.00
C ILE A 19 5.08 0.96 -3.55
N ALA A 20 3.90 0.50 -3.14
CA ALA A 20 3.42 0.68 -1.77
C ALA A 20 4.29 -0.09 -0.76
N ILE A 21 4.70 -1.31 -1.08
CA ILE A 21 5.59 -2.12 -0.25
C ILE A 21 6.97 -1.45 -0.12
N ASP A 22 7.56 -0.99 -1.22
CA ASP A 22 8.85 -0.32 -1.21
C ASP A 22 8.82 0.95 -0.36
N ARG A 23 7.76 1.77 -0.52
CA ARG A 23 7.55 2.97 0.30
C ARG A 23 7.40 2.61 1.78
N ALA A 24 6.59 1.59 2.11
CA ALA A 24 6.36 1.19 3.49
C ALA A 24 7.63 0.66 4.17
N LEU A 25 8.39 -0.19 3.48
CA LEU A 25 9.67 -0.70 3.98
C LEU A 25 10.68 0.44 4.19
N SER A 26 10.72 1.42 3.27
CA SER A 26 11.57 2.60 3.40
C SER A 26 11.23 3.40 4.67
N GLU A 27 9.95 3.66 4.93
CA GLU A 27 9.52 4.40 6.13
C GLU A 27 9.76 3.61 7.43
N ILE A 28 9.56 2.29 7.41
CA ILE A 28 9.88 1.42 8.54
C ILE A 28 11.37 1.50 8.88
N ILE A 29 12.25 1.37 7.88
CA ILE A 29 13.71 1.37 8.10
C ILE A 29 14.21 2.75 8.57
N LYS A 30 13.64 3.84 8.04
CA LYS A 30 14.03 5.20 8.42
C LYS A 30 13.62 5.57 9.86
N ASN A 31 12.59 4.93 10.42
CA ASN A 31 12.13 5.22 11.77
C ASN A 31 12.58 4.12 12.76
N PRO A 32 13.64 4.33 13.56
CA PRO A 32 14.22 3.27 14.39
C PRO A 32 13.28 2.68 15.45
N ARG A 33 12.14 3.34 15.74
CA ARG A 33 11.14 2.87 16.72
C ARG A 33 10.13 1.89 16.11
N VAL A 34 9.96 1.90 14.79
CA VAL A 34 8.90 1.15 14.09
C VAL A 34 9.26 -0.33 13.83
N PRO A 35 10.46 -0.69 13.34
CA PRO A 35 10.79 -2.07 12.95
C PRO A 35 10.57 -3.10 14.05
N LYS A 36 11.04 -2.81 15.26
CA LYS A 36 10.91 -3.73 16.42
C LYS A 36 9.44 -3.99 16.75
N ARG A 37 8.60 -2.96 16.68
CA ARG A 37 7.17 -3.07 16.99
C ARG A 37 6.40 -3.83 15.90
N VAL A 38 6.68 -3.56 14.63
CA VAL A 38 6.08 -4.31 13.51
C VAL A 38 6.45 -5.79 13.58
N GLN A 39 7.74 -6.10 13.74
CA GLN A 39 8.20 -7.48 13.84
C GLN A 39 7.64 -8.20 15.07
N GLY A 40 7.53 -7.49 16.20
CA GLY A 40 6.90 -8.00 17.42
C GLY A 40 5.45 -8.40 17.19
N GLU A 41 4.64 -7.49 16.63
CA GLU A 41 3.22 -7.75 16.32
C GLU A 41 3.05 -8.94 15.37
N VAL A 42 3.81 -8.97 14.27
CA VAL A 42 3.74 -10.08 13.30
C VAL A 42 4.09 -11.42 13.97
N ARG A 43 5.14 -11.44 14.79
CA ARG A 43 5.56 -12.65 15.49
C ARG A 43 4.53 -13.09 16.52
N GLU A 44 3.93 -12.17 17.27
CA GLU A 44 2.89 -12.47 18.25
C GLU A 44 1.68 -13.13 17.60
N VAL A 45 1.14 -12.53 16.54
CA VAL A 45 -0.06 -13.02 15.85
C VAL A 45 0.19 -14.39 15.21
N PHE A 46 1.27 -14.56 14.46
CA PHE A 46 1.48 -15.81 13.70
C PHE A 46 2.14 -16.92 14.51
N ASN A 47 2.84 -16.63 15.60
CA ASN A 47 3.24 -17.68 16.54
C ASN A 47 2.02 -18.28 17.26
N ARG A 48 0.99 -17.47 17.55
CA ARG A 48 -0.26 -17.94 18.16
C ARG A 48 -1.08 -18.79 17.19
N LYS A 49 -1.18 -18.37 15.92
CA LYS A 49 -1.99 -19.06 14.90
C LYS A 49 -1.30 -20.25 14.23
N GLY A 50 0.03 -20.27 14.17
CA GLY A 50 0.81 -21.35 13.55
C GLY A 50 0.79 -21.40 12.02
N LYS A 51 -0.11 -20.65 11.36
CA LYS A 51 -0.16 -20.44 9.90
C LYS A 51 -0.52 -19.00 9.57
N VAL A 52 -0.07 -18.54 8.41
CA VAL A 52 -0.47 -17.26 7.84
C VAL A 52 -1.78 -17.45 7.09
N ASP A 53 -2.80 -16.71 7.49
CA ASP A 53 -4.11 -16.65 6.85
C ASP A 53 -4.65 -15.20 6.86
N GLU A 54 -5.74 -14.97 6.14
CA GLU A 54 -6.37 -13.65 6.04
C GLU A 54 -6.83 -13.13 7.41
N THR A 55 -7.32 -14.02 8.27
CA THR A 55 -7.76 -13.66 9.61
C THR A 55 -6.60 -13.17 10.49
N GLY A 56 -5.40 -13.73 10.33
CA GLY A 56 -4.19 -13.27 11.02
C GLY A 56 -3.73 -11.90 10.52
N ILE A 57 -3.82 -11.66 9.21
CA ILE A 57 -3.53 -10.34 8.62
C ILE A 57 -4.47 -9.27 9.20
N GLU A 58 -5.73 -9.64 9.47
CA GLU A 58 -6.68 -8.70 10.08
C GLU A 58 -6.27 -8.23 11.48
N GLU A 59 -5.53 -9.03 12.23
CA GLU A 59 -5.07 -8.71 13.59
C GLU A 59 -3.82 -7.82 13.65
N LEU A 60 -3.14 -7.60 12.52
CA LEU A 60 -1.93 -6.75 12.44
C LEU A 60 -2.26 -5.26 12.44
N GLN A 61 -2.81 -4.76 13.55
CA GLN A 61 -3.33 -3.40 13.67
C GLN A 61 -2.25 -2.33 13.49
N PHE A 62 -1.07 -2.53 14.07
CA PHE A 62 0.03 -1.58 13.96
C PHE A 62 0.62 -1.56 12.56
N LEU A 63 0.82 -2.72 11.92
CA LEU A 63 1.26 -2.77 10.52
C LEU A 63 0.25 -2.07 9.59
N LYS A 64 -1.06 -2.26 9.81
CA LYS A 64 -2.12 -1.53 9.06
C LYS A 64 -1.99 -0.01 9.23
N LEU A 65 -1.70 0.48 10.44
CA LEU A 65 -1.47 1.90 10.67
C LEU A 65 -0.22 2.41 9.96
N VAL A 66 0.87 1.63 9.95
CA VAL A 66 2.10 1.98 9.22
C VAL A 66 1.82 2.09 7.72
N ILE A 67 1.05 1.16 7.14
CA ILE A 67 0.66 1.23 5.73
C ILE A 67 -0.19 2.47 5.45
N LYS A 68 -1.21 2.75 6.28
CA LYS A 68 -2.05 3.95 6.15
C LYS A 68 -1.22 5.23 6.19
N GLU A 69 -0.29 5.32 7.13
CA GLU A 69 0.57 6.50 7.26
C GLU A 69 1.56 6.62 6.09
N THR A 70 2.08 5.50 5.60
CA THR A 70 2.91 5.48 4.39
C THR A 70 2.15 6.03 3.19
N LEU A 71 0.89 5.62 2.99
CA LEU A 71 0.06 6.11 1.90
C LEU A 71 -0.33 7.59 2.07
N ARG A 72 -0.46 8.07 3.31
CA ARG A 72 -0.67 9.49 3.61
C ARG A 72 0.55 10.33 3.22
N LEU A 73 1.76 9.85 3.53
CA LEU A 73 3.02 10.53 3.20
C LEU A 73 3.37 10.41 1.71
N HIS A 74 3.04 9.28 1.11
CA HIS A 74 3.37 8.91 -0.26
C HIS A 74 2.11 8.53 -1.05
N PRO A 75 1.23 9.51 -1.34
CA PRO A 75 -0.02 9.24 -2.04
C PRO A 75 0.22 8.67 -3.44
N PRO A 76 -0.77 7.95 -4.00
CA PRO A 76 -0.70 7.46 -5.36
C PRO A 76 -0.56 8.61 -6.36
N GLU A 77 0.22 8.37 -7.40
CA GLU A 77 0.50 9.32 -8.46
C GLU A 77 -0.31 9.00 -9.72
N CYS A 78 -0.75 10.03 -10.44
CA CYS A 78 -1.44 9.87 -11.70
C CYS A 78 -0.47 9.32 -12.76
N ARG A 79 -0.70 8.12 -13.30
CA ARG A 79 0.23 7.51 -14.27
C ARG A 79 0.23 8.27 -15.60
N GLU A 80 -0.91 8.80 -16.01
CA GLU A 80 -1.12 9.41 -17.32
C GLU A 80 -1.79 10.78 -17.21
N LYS A 81 -1.66 11.60 -18.25
CA LYS A 81 -2.43 12.84 -18.32
C LYS A 81 -3.92 12.51 -18.45
N ARG A 82 -4.74 13.05 -17.56
CA ARG A 82 -6.19 12.81 -17.56
C ARG A 82 -6.94 14.12 -17.31
N LYS A 83 -8.12 14.26 -17.90
CA LYS A 83 -9.03 15.35 -17.56
C LYS A 83 -10.00 14.90 -16.48
N ILE A 84 -10.08 15.66 -15.38
CA ILE A 84 -11.08 15.46 -14.33
C ILE A 84 -11.83 16.78 -14.16
N ASN A 85 -13.16 16.76 -14.31
CA ASN A 85 -14.02 17.96 -14.20
C ASN A 85 -13.57 19.16 -15.05
N GLY A 86 -13.02 18.90 -16.24
CA GLY A 86 -12.51 19.94 -17.14
C GLY A 86 -11.08 20.41 -16.85
N PHE A 87 -10.45 19.95 -15.77
CA PHE A 87 -9.05 20.26 -15.45
C PHE A 87 -8.10 19.20 -15.99
N ASP A 88 -7.01 19.63 -16.63
CA ASP A 88 -5.92 18.76 -17.08
C ASP A 88 -5.01 18.38 -15.91
N ILE A 89 -5.04 17.11 -15.52
CA ILE A 89 -4.13 16.54 -14.53
C ILE A 89 -2.88 16.04 -15.25
N PRO A 90 -1.69 16.57 -14.94
CA PRO A 90 -0.46 16.10 -15.54
C PRO A 90 -0.09 14.69 -15.01
N SER A 91 0.62 13.91 -15.84
CA SER A 91 1.26 12.67 -15.36
C SER A 91 2.18 13.00 -14.17
N LYS A 92 2.21 12.08 -13.20
CA LYS A 92 2.90 12.14 -11.90
C LYS A 92 2.33 13.15 -10.89
N ALA A 93 1.17 13.74 -11.16
CA ALA A 93 0.47 14.51 -10.15
C ALA A 93 0.12 13.62 -8.94
N ARG A 94 0.41 14.09 -7.73
CA ARG A 94 -0.04 13.44 -6.49
C ARG A 94 -1.53 13.68 -6.32
N LEU A 95 -2.29 12.59 -6.15
CA LEU A 95 -3.74 12.66 -5.96
C LEU A 95 -4.06 12.35 -4.50
N ILE A 96 -4.78 13.28 -3.87
CA ILE A 96 -5.32 13.11 -2.51
C ILE A 96 -6.83 13.13 -2.66
N ILE A 97 -7.48 12.05 -2.23
CA ILE A 97 -8.93 11.96 -2.14
C ILE A 97 -9.24 12.07 -0.65
N ASP A 98 -9.89 13.16 -0.25
CA ASP A 98 -10.45 13.32 1.08
C ASP A 98 -11.84 12.66 1.07
N ALA A 99 -12.05 11.65 1.90
CA ALA A 99 -13.22 10.77 1.90
C ALA A 99 -14.00 10.88 3.21
#